data_AF-A0A1E7I437-F1
#
_entry.id   AF-A0A1E7I437-F1
#
_cell.length_a   1.000
_cell.length_b   1.000
_cell.length_c   1.000
_cell.angle_alpha   90.00
_cell.angle_beta   90.00
_cell.angle_gamma   90.00
#
_symmetry.space_group_name_H-M   'P 1'
#
loop_
_entity.id
_entity.type
_entity.pdbx_description
1 polymer ?
#
loop_
_entity_poly.entity_id
_entity_poly.type
_entity_poly.pdbx_seq_one_letter_code
_entity_poly.pdbx_strand_id
1 'polypeptide(L)'
;MRQWLILILASLILMVQGCEKPVDDRSEAIEKARQNFISGFYVDSEKGFERYLQNNPQGKHRLEAWEYLVKIDSEVRQDTERGASLLEAMYLEFGHKKELAAGLKCKLAQMYVRNGQYKLAVEALEKSLEFPNQPSEQVDSTRTLLAQTFRKLRNYDLAIYTYNDLADTTLNTDTKAQALYEMAHTLTLIQAWERAELELEKMVLMKDMPDNVHAKATFMLADIYEQKHEYTKAVELLEGIIYTYPNPHAVRYKLDYMKKLESKKKRKRIR
;
A
#
# COMPACT_ATOMS: atom_id res chain seq x y z
N MET A 1 -30.76 -60.78 -23.55
CA MET A 1 -29.82 -59.63 -23.68
C MET A 1 -30.41 -58.30 -23.22
N ARG A 2 -31.67 -57.98 -23.53
CA ARG A 2 -32.31 -56.69 -23.18
C ARG A 2 -32.55 -56.46 -21.68
N GLN A 3 -32.75 -57.52 -20.89
CA GLN A 3 -32.93 -57.43 -19.43
C GLN A 3 -31.60 -57.25 -18.66
N TRP A 4 -30.50 -57.76 -19.20
CA TRP A 4 -29.17 -57.63 -18.56
C TRP A 4 -28.56 -56.24 -18.76
N LEU A 5 -28.86 -55.57 -19.87
CA LEU A 5 -28.50 -54.16 -20.10
C LEU A 5 -29.21 -53.19 -19.14
N ILE A 6 -30.45 -53.48 -18.73
CA ILE A 6 -31.20 -52.65 -17.79
C ILE A 6 -30.64 -52.77 -16.36
N LEU A 7 -30.17 -53.97 -15.98
CA LEU A 7 -29.52 -54.19 -14.68
C LEU A 7 -28.15 -53.51 -14.56
N ILE A 8 -27.39 -53.44 -15.65
CA ILE A 8 -26.10 -52.73 -15.69
C ILE A 8 -26.31 -51.21 -15.66
N LEU A 9 -27.34 -50.69 -16.35
CA LEU A 9 -27.67 -49.26 -16.31
C LEU A 9 -28.20 -48.83 -14.91
N ALA A 10 -28.97 -49.69 -14.24
CA ALA A 10 -29.45 -49.43 -12.87
C ALA A 10 -28.33 -49.49 -11.82
N SER A 11 -27.31 -50.32 -12.03
CA SER A 11 -26.10 -50.37 -11.19
C SER A 11 -25.21 -49.14 -11.35
N LEU A 12 -25.19 -48.49 -12.52
CA LEU A 12 -24.41 -47.26 -12.74
C LEU A 12 -25.06 -46.01 -12.12
N ILE A 13 -26.38 -46.00 -11.97
CA ILE A 13 -27.13 -44.88 -11.37
C ILE A 13 -27.01 -44.88 -9.83
N LEU A 14 -26.72 -46.03 -9.20
CA LEU A 14 -26.52 -46.15 -7.75
C LEU A 14 -25.13 -45.70 -7.26
N MET A 15 -24.18 -45.40 -8.15
CA MET A 15 -22.86 -44.84 -7.78
C MET A 15 -22.79 -43.31 -7.84
N VAL A 16 -23.88 -42.62 -8.20
CA VAL A 16 -23.98 -41.15 -8.12
C VAL A 16 -24.80 -40.73 -6.90
N GLN A 17 -24.73 -41.50 -5.81
CA GLN A 17 -24.90 -40.92 -4.48
C GLN A 17 -23.55 -40.36 -4.06
N GLY A 18 -23.16 -39.26 -4.71
CA GLY A 18 -22.24 -38.34 -4.05
C GLY A 18 -22.86 -38.05 -2.70
N CYS A 19 -22.17 -38.40 -1.62
CA CYS A 19 -22.59 -38.01 -0.29
C CYS A 19 -22.72 -36.49 -0.31
N GLU A 20 -23.95 -36.00 -0.46
CA GLU A 20 -24.33 -34.66 -0.08
C GLU A 20 -24.23 -34.69 1.44
N LYS A 21 -23.00 -34.57 1.95
CA LYS A 21 -22.77 -34.31 3.36
C LYS A 21 -23.63 -33.08 3.64
N PRO A 22 -24.61 -33.17 4.57
CA PRO A 22 -25.38 -32.00 4.94
C PRO A 22 -24.36 -30.90 5.25
N VAL A 23 -24.56 -29.72 4.66
CA VAL A 23 -23.72 -28.54 4.91
C VAL A 23 -23.55 -28.45 6.41
N ASP A 24 -22.35 -28.79 6.88
CA ASP A 24 -22.08 -28.87 8.30
C ASP A 24 -21.90 -27.44 8.79
N ASP A 25 -23.03 -26.73 8.92
CA ASP A 25 -23.15 -25.44 9.59
C ASP A 25 -22.92 -25.59 11.10
N ARG A 26 -22.06 -26.52 11.51
CA ARG A 26 -21.49 -26.58 12.85
C ARG A 26 -20.56 -25.38 12.97
N SER A 27 -21.18 -24.27 13.35
CA SER A 27 -20.54 -23.09 13.94
C SER A 27 -19.45 -23.45 14.95
N GLU A 28 -19.52 -24.62 15.57
CA GLU A 28 -18.51 -25.13 16.51
C GLU A 28 -17.09 -25.18 15.94
N ALA A 29 -16.88 -25.61 14.69
CA ALA A 29 -15.52 -25.73 14.14
C ALA A 29 -14.87 -24.35 13.92
N ILE A 30 -15.64 -23.41 13.35
CA ILE A 30 -15.19 -22.03 13.14
C ILE A 30 -15.08 -21.28 14.48
N GLU A 31 -16.00 -21.50 15.42
CA GLU A 31 -15.98 -20.89 16.74
C GLU A 31 -14.76 -21.35 17.54
N LYS A 32 -14.45 -22.66 17.54
CA LYS A 32 -13.26 -23.18 18.20
C LYS A 32 -11.97 -22.57 17.61
N ALA A 33 -11.89 -22.44 16.28
CA ALA A 33 -10.76 -21.79 15.62
C ALA A 33 -10.62 -20.31 16.05
N ARG A 34 -11.74 -19.61 16.20
CA ARG A 34 -11.80 -18.22 16.70
C ARG A 34 -11.38 -18.12 18.17
N GLN A 35 -11.87 -19.00 19.04
CA GLN A 35 -11.49 -19.04 20.45
C GLN A 35 -9.99 -19.31 20.62
N ASN A 36 -9.43 -20.22 19.81
CA ASN A 36 -8.00 -20.45 19.77
C ASN A 36 -7.23 -19.20 19.34
N PHE A 37 -7.72 -18.45 18.33
CA PHE A 37 -7.11 -17.19 17.91
C PHE A 37 -7.08 -16.16 19.06
N ILE A 38 -8.23 -15.94 19.70
CA ILE A 38 -8.37 -14.98 20.81
C ILE A 38 -7.47 -15.38 22.00
N SER A 39 -7.34 -16.69 22.24
CA SER A 39 -6.50 -17.24 23.30
C SER A 39 -5.00 -17.27 22.95
N GLY A 40 -4.60 -16.80 21.76
CA GLY A 40 -3.22 -16.80 21.30
C GLY A 40 -2.68 -18.16 20.82
N PHE A 41 -3.52 -19.19 20.73
CA PHE A 41 -3.17 -20.51 20.20
C PHE A 41 -3.23 -20.50 18.66
N TYR A 42 -2.37 -19.69 18.04
CA TYR A 42 -2.41 -19.42 16.59
C TYR A 42 -2.20 -20.67 15.71
N VAL A 43 -1.39 -21.63 16.15
CA VAL A 43 -1.20 -22.91 15.43
C VAL A 43 -2.47 -23.75 15.41
N ASP A 44 -3.18 -23.83 16.53
CA ASP A 44 -4.44 -24.59 16.60
C ASP A 44 -5.59 -23.84 15.93
N SER A 45 -5.55 -22.52 15.96
CA SER A 45 -6.47 -21.64 15.25
C SER A 45 -6.35 -21.82 13.74
N GLU A 46 -5.14 -21.73 13.19
CA GLU A 46 -4.84 -21.95 11.77
C GLU A 46 -5.32 -23.33 11.30
N LYS A 47 -4.94 -24.41 12.00
CA LYS A 47 -5.41 -25.76 11.68
C LYS A 47 -6.94 -25.87 11.70
N GLY A 48 -7.59 -25.14 12.60
CA GLY A 48 -9.05 -25.06 12.69
C GLY A 48 -9.66 -24.41 11.45
N PHE A 49 -9.14 -23.26 11.03
CA PHE A 49 -9.60 -22.55 9.83
C PHE A 49 -9.30 -23.33 8.54
N GLU A 50 -8.11 -23.92 8.40
CA GLU A 50 -7.76 -24.79 7.26
C GLU A 50 -8.72 -25.98 7.16
N ARG A 51 -8.98 -26.66 8.27
CA ARG A 51 -9.93 -27.78 8.33
C ARG A 51 -11.36 -27.33 7.99
N TYR A 52 -11.77 -26.16 8.47
CA TYR A 52 -13.07 -25.59 8.11
C TYR A 52 -13.18 -25.39 6.60
N LEU A 53 -12.17 -24.78 5.96
CA LEU A 53 -12.14 -24.57 4.50
C LEU A 53 -12.14 -25.88 3.71
N GLN A 54 -11.49 -26.92 4.19
CA GLN A 54 -11.48 -28.24 3.53
C GLN A 54 -12.84 -28.94 3.61
N ASN A 55 -13.49 -28.89 4.77
CA ASN A 55 -14.72 -29.65 5.01
C ASN A 55 -15.99 -28.92 4.54
N ASN A 56 -15.93 -27.60 4.36
CA ASN A 56 -17.09 -26.77 4.04
C ASN A 56 -16.87 -25.95 2.76
N PRO A 57 -16.85 -26.58 1.57
CA PRO A 57 -16.59 -25.89 0.30
C PRO A 57 -17.63 -24.82 -0.06
N GLN A 58 -18.85 -24.92 0.48
CA GLN A 58 -19.93 -23.93 0.32
C GLN A 58 -20.29 -23.25 1.66
N GLY A 59 -19.39 -23.29 2.64
CA GLY A 59 -19.63 -22.73 3.97
C GLY A 59 -19.77 -21.20 3.96
N LYS A 60 -20.67 -20.66 4.79
CA LYS A 60 -20.88 -19.20 4.89
C LYS A 60 -19.71 -18.44 5.55
N HIS A 61 -18.89 -19.11 6.36
CA HIS A 61 -17.74 -18.52 7.08
C HIS A 61 -16.41 -18.69 6.34
N ARG A 62 -16.43 -19.05 5.05
CA ARG A 62 -15.18 -19.26 4.30
C ARG A 62 -14.36 -17.98 4.18
N LEU A 63 -15.01 -16.85 3.92
CA LEU A 63 -14.34 -15.55 3.85
C LEU A 63 -13.63 -15.23 5.17
N GLU A 64 -14.35 -15.38 6.29
CA GLU A 64 -13.80 -15.20 7.64
C GLU A 64 -12.59 -16.12 7.89
N ALA A 65 -12.69 -17.40 7.53
CA ALA A 65 -11.59 -18.36 7.71
C ALA A 65 -10.34 -17.94 6.92
N TRP A 66 -10.50 -17.51 5.66
CA TRP A 66 -9.38 -16.98 4.86
C TRP A 66 -8.77 -15.71 5.48
N GLU A 67 -9.61 -14.79 5.96
CA GLU A 67 -9.13 -13.55 6.61
C GLU A 67 -8.29 -13.85 7.86
N TYR A 68 -8.73 -14.80 8.70
CA TYR A 68 -7.95 -15.21 9.86
C TYR A 68 -6.64 -15.90 9.47
N LEU A 69 -6.63 -16.76 8.46
CA LEU A 69 -5.38 -17.38 7.99
C LEU A 69 -4.39 -16.32 7.51
N VAL A 70 -4.83 -15.38 6.66
CA VAL A 70 -3.99 -14.27 6.20
C VAL A 70 -3.48 -13.46 7.39
N LYS A 71 -4.32 -13.19 8.40
CA LYS A 71 -3.93 -12.45 9.60
C LYS A 71 -2.87 -13.18 10.42
N ILE A 72 -3.07 -14.48 10.67
CA ILE A 72 -2.13 -15.30 11.44
C ILE A 72 -0.75 -15.29 10.76
N ASP A 73 -0.70 -15.52 9.45
CA ASP A 73 0.57 -15.61 8.75
C ASP A 73 1.22 -14.25 8.51
N SER A 74 0.48 -13.28 7.98
CA SER A 74 1.07 -11.99 7.59
C SER A 74 1.28 -11.00 8.74
N GLU A 75 0.45 -11.02 9.79
CA GLU A 75 0.53 -10.06 10.89
C GLU A 75 1.19 -10.65 12.14
N VAL A 76 0.80 -11.86 12.54
CA VAL A 76 1.32 -12.48 13.78
C VAL A 76 2.70 -13.09 13.55
N ARG A 77 2.85 -13.88 12.49
CA ARG A 77 4.13 -14.54 12.15
C ARG A 77 5.05 -13.67 11.30
N GLN A 78 4.52 -12.61 10.69
CA GLN A 78 5.22 -11.78 9.71
C GLN A 78 5.74 -12.58 8.51
N ASP A 79 5.09 -13.71 8.21
CA ASP A 79 5.35 -14.54 7.03
C ASP A 79 4.56 -13.97 5.85
N THR A 80 5.17 -13.00 5.19
CA THR A 80 4.56 -12.28 4.06
C THR A 80 4.55 -13.13 2.78
N GLU A 81 5.35 -14.18 2.66
CA GLU A 81 5.30 -15.13 1.54
C GLU A 81 4.07 -16.05 1.65
N ARG A 82 3.84 -16.62 2.84
CA ARG A 82 2.65 -17.41 3.12
C ARG A 82 1.40 -16.54 3.08
N GLY A 83 1.46 -15.32 3.63
CA GLY A 83 0.38 -14.34 3.52
C GLY A 83 0.00 -14.00 2.08
N ALA A 84 0.98 -13.82 1.18
CA ALA A 84 0.72 -13.63 -0.25
C ALA A 84 0.03 -14.86 -0.86
N SER A 85 0.55 -16.06 -0.61
CA SER A 85 -0.02 -17.32 -1.13
C SER A 85 -1.48 -17.52 -0.70
N LEU A 86 -1.80 -17.20 0.56
CA LEU A 86 -3.17 -17.24 1.06
C LEU A 86 -4.08 -16.20 0.40
N LEU A 87 -3.58 -14.98 0.16
CA LEU A 87 -4.33 -13.94 -0.54
C LEU A 87 -4.57 -14.30 -2.02
N GLU A 88 -3.64 -14.99 -2.68
CA GLU A 88 -3.85 -15.52 -4.02
C GLU A 88 -4.96 -16.57 -4.05
N ALA A 89 -4.92 -17.55 -3.14
CA ALA A 89 -5.97 -18.56 -3.02
C ALA A 89 -7.34 -17.94 -2.67
N MET A 90 -7.35 -16.98 -1.74
CA MET A 90 -8.55 -16.21 -1.40
C MET A 90 -9.09 -15.40 -2.59
N TYR A 91 -8.20 -14.84 -3.43
CA TYR A 91 -8.60 -14.16 -4.67
C TYR A 91 -9.14 -15.12 -5.73
N LEU A 92 -8.61 -16.34 -5.84
CA LEU A 92 -9.19 -17.35 -6.74
C LEU A 92 -10.63 -17.69 -6.34
N GLU A 93 -10.91 -17.76 -5.04
CA GLU A 93 -12.24 -18.06 -4.54
C GLU A 93 -13.19 -16.86 -4.66
N PHE A 94 -12.77 -15.67 -4.24
CA PHE A 94 -13.66 -14.50 -4.11
C PHE A 94 -13.44 -13.40 -5.15
N GLY A 95 -12.47 -13.52 -6.05
CA GLY A 95 -12.12 -12.47 -7.03
C GLY A 95 -13.22 -12.17 -8.05
N HIS A 96 -14.23 -13.03 -8.17
CA HIS A 96 -15.43 -12.77 -8.95
C HIS A 96 -16.38 -11.75 -8.29
N LYS A 97 -16.25 -11.56 -6.96
CA LYS A 97 -17.02 -10.56 -6.18
C LYS A 97 -16.30 -9.22 -6.26
N LYS A 98 -16.81 -8.32 -7.10
CA LYS A 98 -16.14 -7.05 -7.44
C LYS A 98 -15.83 -6.20 -6.21
N GLU A 99 -16.70 -6.27 -5.21
CA GLU A 99 -16.63 -5.52 -3.95
C GLU A 99 -15.43 -5.94 -3.10
N LEU A 100 -14.96 -7.19 -3.25
CA LEU A 100 -13.80 -7.73 -2.53
C LEU A 100 -12.53 -7.73 -3.39
N ALA A 101 -12.69 -7.95 -4.69
CA ALA A 101 -11.58 -8.22 -5.61
C ALA A 101 -10.51 -7.12 -5.60
N ALA A 102 -10.93 -5.85 -5.57
CA ALA A 102 -10.02 -4.72 -5.50
C ALA A 102 -9.20 -4.73 -4.19
N GLY A 103 -9.88 -4.83 -3.05
CA GLY A 103 -9.23 -4.85 -1.74
C GLY A 103 -8.26 -6.02 -1.58
N LEU A 104 -8.63 -7.21 -2.10
CA LEU A 104 -7.76 -8.38 -2.10
C LEU A 104 -6.50 -8.18 -2.94
N LYS A 105 -6.63 -7.59 -4.14
CA LYS A 105 -5.48 -7.27 -4.99
C LYS A 105 -4.56 -6.23 -4.36
N CYS A 106 -5.11 -5.20 -3.73
CA CYS A 106 -4.32 -4.22 -2.99
C CYS A 106 -3.58 -4.86 -1.79
N LYS A 107 -4.24 -5.71 -0.99
CA LYS A 107 -3.59 -6.46 0.11
C LYS A 107 -2.50 -7.41 -0.40
N LEU A 108 -2.74 -8.10 -1.51
CA LEU A 108 -1.76 -8.98 -2.14
C LEU A 108 -0.52 -8.18 -2.57
N ALA A 109 -0.73 -7.02 -3.20
CA ALA A 109 0.36 -6.12 -3.55
C ALA A 109 1.18 -5.66 -2.34
N GLN A 110 0.53 -5.38 -1.20
CA GLN A 110 1.25 -5.03 0.04
C GLN A 110 2.17 -6.16 0.51
N MET A 111 1.75 -7.43 0.39
CA MET A 111 2.64 -8.57 0.68
C MET A 111 3.81 -8.62 -0.29
N TYR A 112 3.54 -8.44 -1.60
CA TYR A 112 4.58 -8.39 -2.61
C TYR A 112 5.60 -7.27 -2.39
N VAL A 113 5.16 -6.08 -1.98
CA VAL A 113 6.06 -4.99 -1.62
C VAL A 113 6.96 -5.37 -0.43
N ARG A 114 6.41 -6.04 0.59
CA ARG A 114 7.18 -6.49 1.77
C ARG A 114 8.19 -7.58 1.41
N ASN A 115 7.86 -8.46 0.46
CA ASN A 115 8.77 -9.49 -0.06
C ASN A 115 9.80 -8.94 -1.08
N GLY A 116 9.75 -7.64 -1.42
CA GLY A 116 10.61 -7.06 -2.46
C GLY A 116 10.22 -7.47 -3.89
N GLN A 117 9.07 -8.12 -4.07
CA GLN A 117 8.54 -8.58 -5.36
C GLN A 117 7.79 -7.44 -6.06
N TYR A 118 8.48 -6.32 -6.32
CA TYR A 118 7.85 -5.08 -6.76
C TYR A 118 7.14 -5.17 -8.11
N LYS A 119 7.58 -6.04 -9.04
CA LYS A 119 6.89 -6.23 -10.33
C LYS A 119 5.50 -6.84 -10.14
N LEU A 120 5.41 -7.90 -9.34
CA LEU A 120 4.14 -8.54 -8.99
C LEU A 120 3.24 -7.58 -8.20
N ALA A 121 3.82 -6.72 -7.35
CA ALA A 121 3.08 -5.68 -6.66
C ALA A 121 2.44 -4.68 -7.64
N VAL A 122 3.17 -4.20 -8.65
CA VAL A 122 2.62 -3.31 -9.70
C VAL A 122 1.44 -3.97 -10.40
N GLU A 123 1.61 -5.21 -10.88
CA GLU A 123 0.55 -5.96 -11.58
C GLU A 123 -0.71 -6.10 -10.70
N ALA A 124 -0.53 -6.41 -9.42
CA ALA A 124 -1.64 -6.51 -8.48
C ALA A 124 -2.32 -5.15 -8.20
N LEU A 125 -1.56 -4.05 -8.10
CA LEU A 125 -2.11 -2.71 -7.88
C LEU A 125 -2.86 -2.18 -9.10
N GLU A 126 -2.31 -2.34 -10.30
CA GLU A 126 -2.98 -2.02 -11.55
C GLU A 126 -4.29 -2.80 -11.66
N LYS A 127 -4.24 -4.11 -11.37
CA LYS A 127 -5.44 -4.94 -11.34
C LYS A 127 -6.46 -4.50 -10.30
N SER A 128 -6.01 -4.01 -9.14
CA SER A 128 -6.89 -3.43 -8.12
C SER A 128 -7.61 -2.20 -8.65
N LEU A 129 -6.93 -1.33 -9.41
CA LEU A 129 -7.48 -0.09 -9.93
C LEU A 129 -8.44 -0.28 -11.11
N GLU A 130 -8.44 -1.44 -11.77
CA GLU A 130 -9.41 -1.78 -12.83
C GLU A 130 -10.85 -1.96 -12.31
N PHE A 131 -11.04 -2.22 -11.01
CA PHE A 131 -12.37 -2.44 -10.44
C PHE A 131 -13.11 -1.11 -10.19
N PRO A 132 -14.36 -0.95 -10.66
CA PRO A 132 -15.11 0.28 -10.49
C PRO A 132 -15.69 0.44 -9.07
N ASN A 133 -16.20 1.64 -8.76
CA ASN A 133 -16.96 1.97 -7.54
C ASN A 133 -16.22 1.73 -6.22
N GLN A 134 -14.89 1.81 -6.23
CA GLN A 134 -14.10 1.76 -5.01
C GLN A 134 -14.26 3.07 -4.21
N PRO A 135 -14.23 3.02 -2.86
CA PRO A 135 -14.12 4.21 -2.04
C PRO A 135 -12.89 5.04 -2.45
N SER A 136 -13.02 6.37 -2.46
CA SER A 136 -11.92 7.26 -2.88
C SER A 136 -10.64 7.03 -2.07
N GLU A 137 -10.77 6.82 -0.76
CA GLU A 137 -9.64 6.51 0.13
C GLU A 137 -8.90 5.22 -0.27
N GLN A 138 -9.63 4.19 -0.73
CA GLN A 138 -9.04 2.95 -1.21
C GLN A 138 -8.30 3.17 -2.54
N VAL A 139 -8.87 3.96 -3.45
CA VAL A 139 -8.21 4.32 -4.72
C VAL A 139 -6.94 5.11 -4.46
N ASP A 140 -7.01 6.11 -3.57
CA ASP A 140 -5.90 6.98 -3.22
C ASP A 140 -4.75 6.21 -2.56
N SER A 141 -5.07 5.33 -1.60
CA SER A 141 -4.06 4.46 -0.96
C SER A 141 -3.42 3.48 -1.96
N THR A 142 -4.21 2.92 -2.88
CA THR A 142 -3.71 2.03 -3.94
C THR A 142 -2.78 2.77 -4.90
N ARG A 143 -3.15 3.97 -5.36
CA ARG A 143 -2.31 4.82 -6.22
C ARG A 143 -1.05 5.29 -5.52
N THR A 144 -1.14 5.63 -4.23
CA THR A 144 0.02 5.98 -3.41
C THR A 144 1.02 4.82 -3.37
N LEU A 145 0.54 3.60 -3.06
CA LEU A 145 1.39 2.41 -3.03
C LEU A 145 1.98 2.09 -4.42
N LEU A 146 1.21 2.31 -5.50
CA LEU A 146 1.67 2.11 -6.87
C LEU A 146 2.83 3.06 -7.22
N ALA A 147 2.67 4.36 -6.95
CA ALA A 147 3.72 5.35 -7.18
C ALA A 147 4.99 5.05 -6.35
N GLN A 148 4.83 4.66 -5.09
CA GLN A 148 5.94 4.21 -4.23
C GLN A 148 6.64 2.97 -4.81
N THR A 149 5.88 2.02 -5.33
CA THR A 149 6.41 0.78 -5.93
C THR A 149 7.16 1.07 -7.23
N PHE A 150 6.64 1.95 -8.09
CA PHE A 150 7.38 2.43 -9.26
C PHE A 150 8.71 3.09 -8.86
N ARG A 151 8.72 3.90 -7.80
CA ARG A 151 9.95 4.49 -7.29
C ARG A 151 10.95 3.44 -6.78
N LYS A 152 10.49 2.38 -6.10
CA LYS A 152 11.35 1.24 -5.68
C LYS A 152 11.96 0.50 -6.88
N LEU A 153 11.21 0.40 -7.98
CA LEU A 153 11.69 -0.14 -9.26
C LEU A 153 12.59 0.83 -10.04
N ARG A 154 12.80 2.06 -9.55
CA ARG A 154 13.49 3.15 -10.26
C ARG A 154 12.79 3.59 -11.55
N ASN A 155 11.51 3.28 -11.69
CA ASN A 155 10.65 3.80 -12.75
C ASN A 155 10.14 5.19 -12.35
N TYR A 156 11.07 6.15 -12.27
CA TYR A 156 10.79 7.48 -11.71
C TYR A 156 9.75 8.27 -12.50
N ASP A 157 9.73 8.15 -13.83
CA ASP A 157 8.73 8.83 -14.67
C ASP A 157 7.32 8.38 -14.36
N LEU A 158 7.10 7.06 -14.22
CA LEU A 158 5.81 6.50 -13.83
C LEU A 158 5.43 6.91 -12.40
N ALA A 159 6.39 6.91 -11.47
CA ALA A 159 6.13 7.37 -10.11
C ALA A 159 5.69 8.85 -10.08
N ILE A 160 6.39 9.73 -10.80
CA ILE A 160 6.05 11.16 -10.92
C ILE A 160 4.66 11.31 -11.54
N TYR A 161 4.37 10.61 -12.63
CA TYR A 161 3.06 10.64 -13.28
C TYR A 161 1.94 10.20 -12.33
N THR A 162 2.11 9.07 -11.64
CA THR A 162 1.09 8.55 -10.71
C THR A 162 0.87 9.46 -9.51
N TYR A 163 1.92 10.10 -8.96
CA TYR A 163 1.74 11.09 -7.89
C TYR A 163 1.01 12.34 -8.38
N ASN A 164 1.33 12.83 -9.58
CA ASN A 164 0.63 13.98 -10.16
C ASN A 164 -0.86 13.67 -10.40
N ASP A 165 -1.16 12.53 -11.04
CA ASP A 165 -2.54 12.08 -11.26
C ASP A 165 -3.31 11.93 -9.93
N LEU A 166 -2.68 11.38 -8.89
CA LEU A 166 -3.27 11.31 -7.56
C LEU A 166 -3.57 12.71 -7.00
N ALA A 167 -2.62 13.64 -7.07
CA ALA A 167 -2.80 15.01 -6.58
C ALA A 167 -3.89 15.79 -7.33
N ASP A 168 -4.08 15.50 -8.62
CA ASP A 168 -5.08 16.14 -9.47
C ASP A 168 -6.50 15.57 -9.24
N THR A 169 -6.60 14.31 -8.82
CA THR A 169 -7.89 13.59 -8.76
C THR A 169 -8.41 13.37 -7.33
N THR A 170 -7.56 13.39 -6.31
CA THR A 170 -8.01 13.23 -4.92
C THR A 170 -8.74 14.47 -4.42
N LEU A 171 -9.81 14.24 -3.65
CA LEU A 171 -10.53 15.29 -2.92
C LEU A 171 -9.96 15.52 -1.52
N ASN A 172 -9.06 14.64 -1.06
CA ASN A 172 -8.45 14.73 0.26
C ASN A 172 -7.22 15.66 0.20
N THR A 173 -7.28 16.77 0.92
CA THR A 173 -6.23 17.81 0.93
C THR A 173 -4.88 17.28 1.42
N ASP A 174 -4.89 16.41 2.42
CA ASP A 174 -3.67 15.85 3.01
C ASP A 174 -3.00 14.88 2.04
N THR A 175 -3.80 14.04 1.38
CA THR A 175 -3.35 13.11 0.34
C THR A 175 -2.79 13.87 -0.85
N LYS A 176 -3.46 14.94 -1.29
CA LYS A 176 -2.98 15.83 -2.35
C LYS A 176 -1.62 16.43 -2.01
N ALA A 177 -1.50 17.04 -0.83
CA ALA A 177 -0.26 17.66 -0.38
C ALA A 177 0.88 16.63 -0.29
N GLN A 178 0.60 15.44 0.25
CA GLN A 178 1.59 14.37 0.36
C GLN A 178 2.00 13.83 -1.01
N ALA A 179 1.07 13.69 -1.96
CA ALA A 179 1.37 13.24 -3.32
C ALA A 179 2.28 14.25 -4.06
N LEU A 180 1.99 15.56 -3.95
CA LEU A 180 2.84 16.62 -4.51
C LEU A 180 4.23 16.63 -3.87
N TYR A 181 4.32 16.46 -2.55
CA TYR A 181 5.60 16.32 -1.85
C TYR A 181 6.41 15.14 -2.37
N GLU A 182 5.79 13.95 -2.47
CA GLU A 182 6.50 12.74 -2.93
C GLU A 182 6.88 12.83 -4.40
N MET A 183 6.10 13.53 -5.23
CA MET A 183 6.46 13.86 -6.61
C MET A 183 7.73 14.71 -6.66
N ALA A 184 7.75 15.84 -5.91
CA ALA A 184 8.92 16.72 -5.83
C ALA A 184 10.15 15.98 -5.29
N HIS A 185 9.98 15.15 -4.26
CA HIS A 185 11.02 14.28 -3.74
C HIS A 185 11.55 13.31 -4.81
N THR A 186 10.65 12.77 -5.64
CA THR A 186 11.06 11.87 -6.72
C THR A 186 11.86 12.60 -7.80
N LEU A 187 11.52 13.87 -8.09
CA LEU A 187 12.31 14.73 -8.98
C LEU A 187 13.72 15.02 -8.43
N THR A 188 13.88 15.23 -7.12
CA THR A 188 15.21 15.44 -6.52
C THR A 188 16.07 14.18 -6.57
N LEU A 189 15.48 12.98 -6.42
CA LEU A 189 16.20 11.71 -6.54
C LEU A 189 16.84 11.51 -7.92
N ILE A 190 16.21 12.02 -8.98
CA ILE A 190 16.73 11.99 -10.35
C ILE A 190 17.48 13.27 -10.74
N GLN A 191 17.76 14.15 -9.77
CA GLN A 191 18.49 15.41 -9.97
C GLN A 191 17.82 16.37 -10.97
N ALA A 192 16.51 16.28 -11.13
CA ALA A 192 15.73 17.22 -11.93
C ALA A 192 15.45 18.50 -11.12
N TRP A 193 16.52 19.21 -10.75
CA TRP A 193 16.50 20.29 -9.75
C TRP A 193 15.56 21.43 -10.13
N GLU A 194 15.56 21.87 -11.38
CA GLU A 194 14.74 22.99 -11.85
C GLU A 194 13.24 22.65 -11.79
N ARG A 195 12.88 21.40 -12.12
CA ARG A 195 11.49 20.92 -12.02
C ARG A 195 11.09 20.78 -10.56
N ALA A 196 11.95 20.22 -9.72
CA ALA A 196 11.68 20.07 -8.29
C ALA A 196 11.49 21.44 -7.61
N GLU A 197 12.36 22.41 -7.91
CA GLU A 197 12.27 23.80 -7.44
C GLU A 197 10.93 24.42 -7.81
N LEU A 198 10.55 24.39 -9.09
CA LEU A 198 9.30 24.97 -9.59
C LEU A 198 8.08 24.38 -8.87
N GLU A 199 8.03 23.06 -8.68
CA GLU A 199 6.91 22.41 -8.00
C GLU A 199 6.89 22.71 -6.50
N LEU A 200 8.05 22.74 -5.84
CA LEU A 200 8.14 23.10 -4.42
C LEU A 200 7.80 24.56 -4.16
N GLU A 201 8.22 25.50 -5.03
CA GLU A 201 7.86 26.92 -4.94
C GLU A 201 6.35 27.13 -5.03
N LYS A 202 5.67 26.44 -5.96
CA LYS A 202 4.19 26.46 -6.02
C LYS A 202 3.58 25.90 -4.74
N MET A 203 4.14 24.80 -4.25
CA MET A 203 3.63 24.07 -3.10
C MET A 203 3.71 24.90 -1.81
N VAL A 204 4.83 25.55 -1.50
CA VAL A 204 4.99 26.37 -0.28
C VAL A 204 4.07 27.61 -0.24
N LEU A 205 3.51 28.00 -1.38
CA LEU A 205 2.54 29.11 -1.50
C LEU A 205 1.08 28.65 -1.36
N MET A 206 0.80 27.35 -1.27
CA MET A 206 -0.55 26.83 -1.08
C MET A 206 -1.05 27.09 0.34
N LYS A 207 -2.25 27.71 0.46
CA LYS A 207 -2.82 28.11 1.76
C LYS A 207 -3.33 26.94 2.60
N ASP A 208 -3.85 25.90 1.96
CA ASP A 208 -4.53 24.78 2.64
C ASP A 208 -3.62 23.57 2.83
N MET A 209 -2.30 23.78 2.85
CA MET A 209 -1.34 22.70 2.99
C MET A 209 -1.13 22.34 4.47
N PRO A 210 -1.15 21.05 4.84
CA PRO A 210 -0.83 20.62 6.20
C PRO A 210 0.56 21.09 6.65
N ASP A 211 0.66 21.65 7.86
CA ASP A 211 1.91 22.25 8.39
C ASP A 211 3.11 21.30 8.31
N ASN A 212 2.90 20.02 8.56
CA ASN A 212 3.96 19.01 8.50
C ASN A 212 4.49 18.79 7.08
N VAL A 213 3.62 18.82 6.08
CA VAL A 213 3.96 18.68 4.67
C VAL A 213 4.57 19.98 4.15
N HIS A 214 4.03 21.12 4.57
CA HIS A 214 4.59 22.45 4.29
C HIS A 214 6.03 22.56 4.77
N ALA A 215 6.29 22.18 6.02
CA ALA A 215 7.62 22.25 6.59
C ALA A 215 8.61 21.31 5.86
N LYS A 216 8.19 20.10 5.46
CA LYS A 216 9.01 19.16 4.67
C LYS A 216 9.34 19.70 3.28
N ALA A 217 8.36 20.24 2.56
CA ALA A 217 8.57 20.83 1.25
C ALA A 217 9.50 22.05 1.31
N THR A 218 9.28 22.93 2.30
CA THR A 218 10.12 24.11 2.53
C THR A 218 11.57 23.72 2.83
N PHE A 219 11.79 22.69 3.66
CA PHE A 219 13.12 22.17 3.93
C PHE A 219 13.80 21.63 2.66
N MET A 220 13.07 20.86 1.84
CA MET A 220 13.58 20.32 0.57
C MET A 220 13.93 21.43 -0.43
N LEU A 221 13.12 22.50 -0.49
CA LEU A 221 13.41 23.66 -1.32
C LEU A 221 14.67 24.39 -0.85
N ALA A 222 14.89 24.50 0.47
CA ALA A 222 16.12 25.04 1.02
C ALA A 222 17.36 24.19 0.66
N ASP A 223 17.24 22.86 0.62
CA ASP A 223 18.30 21.95 0.14
C ASP A 223 18.62 22.21 -1.35
N ILE A 224 17.61 22.46 -2.19
CA ILE A 224 17.83 22.81 -3.60
C ILE A 224 18.56 24.15 -3.73
N TYR A 225 18.14 25.17 -2.97
CA TYR A 225 18.83 26.46 -2.97
C TYR A 225 20.26 26.37 -2.45
N GLU A 226 20.56 25.46 -1.50
CA GLU A 226 21.95 25.16 -1.13
C GLU A 226 22.75 24.63 -2.32
N GLN A 227 22.22 23.64 -3.05
CA GLN A 227 22.90 23.06 -4.23
C GLN A 227 23.18 24.13 -5.30
N LYS A 228 22.26 25.07 -5.48
CA LYS A 228 22.41 26.22 -6.39
C LYS A 228 23.28 27.36 -5.80
N HIS A 229 23.80 27.18 -4.60
CA HIS A 229 24.56 28.19 -3.84
C HIS A 229 23.77 29.49 -3.55
N GLU A 230 22.44 29.43 -3.56
CA GLU A 230 21.51 30.52 -3.24
C GLU A 230 21.24 30.59 -1.73
N TYR A 231 22.31 30.69 -0.94
CA TYR A 231 22.26 30.56 0.53
C TYR A 231 21.32 31.54 1.23
N THR A 232 21.11 32.74 0.68
CA THR A 232 20.19 33.74 1.26
C THR A 232 18.76 33.23 1.24
N LYS A 233 18.28 32.68 0.11
CA LYS A 233 16.94 32.09 0.01
C LYS A 233 16.80 30.86 0.91
N ALA A 234 17.82 30.01 0.98
CA ALA A 234 17.82 28.85 1.86
C ALA A 234 17.67 29.25 3.34
N VAL A 235 18.35 30.31 3.78
CA VAL A 235 18.24 30.86 5.15
C VAL A 235 16.82 31.35 5.43
N GLU A 236 16.23 32.15 4.53
CA GLU A 236 14.88 32.70 4.68
C GLU A 236 13.83 31.59 4.84
N LEU A 237 13.91 30.53 4.02
CA LEU A 237 13.01 29.38 4.13
C LEU A 237 13.18 28.63 5.45
N LEU A 238 14.42 28.36 5.87
CA LEU A 238 14.69 27.61 7.09
C LEU A 238 14.26 28.37 8.35
N GLU A 239 14.36 29.70 8.36
CA GLU A 239 13.86 30.54 9.46
C GLU A 239 12.34 30.41 9.63
N GLY A 240 11.60 30.28 8.52
CA GLY A 240 10.15 30.15 8.53
C GLY A 240 9.62 28.83 9.12
N ILE A 241 10.45 27.78 9.21
CA ILE A 241 9.99 26.43 9.59
C ILE A 241 10.58 25.88 10.89
N ILE A 242 11.33 26.69 11.64
CA ILE A 242 12.02 26.24 12.88
C ILE A 242 11.06 25.57 13.87
N TYR A 243 9.83 26.08 13.97
CA TYR A 243 8.84 25.63 14.98
C TYR A 243 7.79 24.67 14.43
N THR A 244 7.68 24.51 13.10
CA THR A 244 6.69 23.64 12.43
C THR A 244 7.30 22.34 11.91
N TYR A 245 8.62 22.31 11.70
CA TYR A 245 9.31 21.12 11.22
C TYR A 245 9.38 20.03 12.31
N PRO A 246 9.09 18.75 12.00
CA PRO A 246 9.06 17.66 12.99
C PRO A 246 10.35 17.47 13.81
N ASN A 247 11.50 17.88 13.24
CA ASN A 247 12.79 17.88 13.93
C ASN A 247 13.42 19.29 13.93
N PRO A 248 13.09 20.15 14.91
CA PRO A 248 13.62 21.52 15.00
C PRO A 248 15.15 21.58 15.07
N HIS A 249 15.81 20.56 15.63
CA HIS A 249 17.27 20.51 15.71
C HIS A 249 17.91 20.38 14.32
N ALA A 250 17.31 19.60 13.42
CA ALA A 250 17.79 19.49 12.04
C ALA A 250 17.72 20.84 11.30
N VAL A 251 16.62 21.57 11.48
CA VAL A 251 16.45 22.91 10.89
C VAL A 251 17.49 23.88 11.44
N ARG A 252 17.69 23.94 12.76
CA ARG A 252 18.67 24.84 13.38
C ARG A 252 20.09 24.55 12.91
N TYR A 253 20.48 23.27 12.88
CA TYR A 253 21.80 22.87 12.38
C TYR A 253 22.02 23.31 10.94
N LYS A 254 21.04 23.06 10.06
CA LYS A 254 21.09 23.44 8.65
C LYS A 254 21.15 24.95 8.49
N LEU A 255 20.34 25.69 9.22
CA LEU A 255 20.29 27.15 9.22
C LEU A 255 21.64 27.77 9.60
N ASP A 256 22.26 27.29 10.69
CA ASP A 256 23.59 27.74 11.12
C ASP A 256 24.66 27.46 10.08
N TYR A 257 24.59 26.28 9.43
CA TYR A 257 25.49 25.92 8.34
C TYR A 257 25.31 26.85 7.13
N MET A 258 24.07 27.13 6.72
CA MET A 258 23.76 28.04 5.61
C MET A 258 24.22 29.48 5.89
N LYS A 259 24.01 30.02 7.10
CA LYS A 259 24.50 31.35 7.50
C LYS A 259 26.02 31.47 7.38
N LYS A 260 26.77 30.40 7.74
CA LYS A 260 28.23 30.34 7.56
C LYS A 260 28.61 30.39 6.07
N LEU A 261 27.94 29.63 5.21
CA LEU A 261 28.21 29.66 3.76
C LEU A 261 27.88 31.01 3.13
N GLU A 262 26.76 31.61 3.53
CA GLU A 262 26.33 32.92 3.06
C GLU A 262 27.37 34.00 3.39
N SER A 263 27.84 34.04 4.65
CA SER A 263 28.88 35.00 5.07
C SER A 263 30.20 34.82 4.32
N LYS A 264 30.62 33.58 4.05
CA LYS A 264 31.81 33.27 3.24
C LYS A 264 31.65 33.76 1.79
N LYS A 265 30.47 33.56 1.18
CA LYS A 265 30.16 34.03 -0.17
C LYS A 265 30.20 35.55 -0.26
N LYS A 266 29.60 36.26 0.73
CA LYS A 266 29.64 37.73 0.82
C LYS A 266 31.07 38.26 0.94
N ARG A 267 31.92 37.67 1.78
CA ARG A 267 33.34 38.06 1.93
C ARG A 267 34.16 37.86 0.65
N LYS A 268 33.89 36.80 -0.13
CA LYS A 268 34.57 36.55 -1.42
C LYS A 268 34.18 37.55 -2.50
N ARG A 269 32.99 38.16 -2.45
CA ARG A 269 32.55 39.16 -3.44
C ARG A 269 33.12 40.56 -3.21
N ILE A 270 33.68 40.84 -2.04
CA ILE A 270 34.24 42.14 -1.65
C ILE A 270 35.75 42.22 -1.92
N ARG A 271 36.38 41.08 -2.22
CA ARG A 271 37.80 40.97 -2.63
C ARG A 271 37.89 40.80 -4.13
#